data_AF-A0A3D8HXT2-F1
#
_entry.id   AF-A0A3D8HXT2-F1
#
_cell.length_a   1.000
_cell.length_b   1.000
_cell.length_c   1.000
_cell.angle_alpha   90.00
_cell.angle_beta   90.00
_cell.angle_gamma   90.00
#
_symmetry.space_group_name_H-M   'P 1'
#
loop_
_entity.id
_entity.type
_entity.pdbx_description
1 polymer ?
#
loop_
_entity_poly.entity_id
_entity_poly.type
_entity_poly.pdbx_seq_one_letter_code
_entity_poly.pdbx_strand_id
1 'polypeptide(L)'
;MFAKLAVSVATSFFLSQTPAAIELMQNWEKTNITASSKKLDYEQLSYNVCYFLKLATYQITHITTQLQDYEKKEFQDFLNTLKQAKAVAKKRIQKNNLECDKNVYYSLLASSHILEALLDDEFFALTGGYKMPQDFLGFGKGLA
;
A
#
# COMPACT_ATOMS: atom_id res chain seq x y z
N MET A 1 0.79 14.26 -8.95
CA MET A 1 -0.62 14.50 -8.54
C MET A 1 -1.48 13.23 -8.44
N PHE A 2 -1.21 12.17 -9.22
CA PHE A 2 -1.99 10.91 -9.18
C PHE A 2 -1.66 9.94 -8.02
N ALA A 3 -0.45 10.01 -7.44
CA ALA A 3 -0.03 9.17 -6.31
C ALA A 3 -0.68 9.58 -4.96
N LYS A 4 -0.99 10.88 -4.78
CA LYS A 4 -1.59 11.41 -3.54
C LYS A 4 -3.04 10.98 -3.33
N LEU A 5 -3.80 10.72 -4.40
CA LEU A 5 -5.20 10.26 -4.31
C LEU A 5 -5.28 8.76 -3.95
N ALA A 6 -4.47 7.93 -4.60
CA ALA A 6 -4.48 6.48 -4.39
C ALA A 6 -3.92 6.09 -3.02
N VAL A 7 -2.86 6.78 -2.56
CA VAL A 7 -2.30 6.59 -1.21
C VAL A 7 -3.25 7.13 -0.13
N SER A 8 -3.95 8.25 -0.35
CA SER A 8 -4.95 8.75 0.59
C SER A 8 -6.18 7.83 0.69
N VAL A 9 -6.62 7.21 -0.41
CA VAL A 9 -7.74 6.26 -0.42
C VAL A 9 -7.35 4.94 0.27
N ALA A 10 -6.19 4.38 -0.03
CA ALA A 10 -5.72 3.13 0.60
C ALA A 10 -5.43 3.30 2.11
N THR A 11 -4.99 4.49 2.52
CA THR A 11 -4.71 4.83 3.93
C THR A 11 -5.99 5.19 4.70
N SER A 12 -6.97 5.85 4.06
CA SER A 12 -8.28 6.14 4.66
C SER A 12 -9.14 4.88 4.83
N PHE A 13 -9.06 3.92 3.90
CA PHE A 13 -9.76 2.63 4.00
C PHE A 13 -9.24 1.72 5.11
N PHE A 14 -7.96 1.88 5.51
CA PHE A 14 -7.31 0.98 6.47
C PHE A 14 -7.24 1.52 7.91
N LEU A 15 -7.37 2.85 8.13
CA LEU A 15 -7.06 3.48 9.44
C LEU A 15 -8.18 4.22 10.20
N SER A 16 -9.36 4.54 9.65
CA SER A 16 -10.30 5.45 10.37
C SER A 16 -11.78 5.12 10.11
N GLN A 17 -12.67 4.82 11.06
CA GLN A 17 -12.78 5.20 12.48
C GLN A 17 -12.71 6.71 12.77
N THR A 18 -12.92 7.60 11.79
CA THR A 18 -13.15 9.04 12.00
C THR A 18 -14.39 9.54 11.25
N PRO A 19 -15.13 10.54 11.80
CA PRO A 19 -16.40 11.01 11.22
C PRO A 19 -16.34 11.51 9.77
N ALA A 20 -15.22 12.14 9.35
CA ALA A 20 -15.07 12.65 7.99
C ALA A 20 -14.82 11.54 6.94
N ALA A 21 -14.15 10.45 7.33
CA ALA A 21 -13.98 9.27 6.49
C ALA A 21 -15.28 8.44 6.41
N ILE A 22 -16.07 8.45 7.48
CA ILE A 22 -17.43 7.88 7.51
C ILE A 22 -18.34 8.64 6.52
N GLU A 23 -18.27 9.96 6.45
CA GLU A 23 -19.10 10.77 5.53
C GLU A 23 -18.74 10.52 4.05
N LEU A 24 -17.46 10.36 3.75
CA LEU A 24 -16.98 10.05 2.39
C LEU A 24 -17.29 8.60 2.00
N MET A 25 -17.18 7.64 2.93
CA MET A 25 -17.67 6.27 2.73
C MET A 25 -19.19 6.19 2.63
N GLN A 26 -19.96 6.98 3.39
CA GLN A 26 -21.42 7.03 3.31
C GLN A 26 -21.90 7.57 1.96
N ASN A 27 -21.18 8.53 1.38
CA ASN A 27 -21.44 8.99 0.01
C ASN A 27 -21.12 7.91 -1.03
N TRP A 28 -20.07 7.12 -0.81
CA TRP A 28 -19.72 5.99 -1.67
C TRP A 28 -20.68 4.80 -1.52
N GLU A 29 -21.12 4.50 -0.29
CA GLU A 29 -22.13 3.50 0.05
C GLU A 29 -23.52 3.88 -0.49
N LYS A 30 -23.95 5.14 -0.39
CA LYS A 30 -25.19 5.61 -1.06
C LYS A 30 -25.21 5.36 -2.56
N THR A 31 -24.03 5.29 -3.17
CA THR A 31 -23.87 5.03 -4.61
C THR A 31 -23.90 3.53 -4.93
N ASN A 32 -23.66 2.64 -3.95
CA ASN A 32 -23.45 1.20 -4.16
C ASN A 32 -24.33 0.27 -3.28
N ILE A 33 -25.19 0.77 -2.40
CA ILE A 33 -26.10 -0.06 -1.59
C ILE A 33 -27.31 -0.50 -2.43
N THR A 34 -27.13 -1.61 -3.12
CA THR A 34 -28.15 -2.65 -3.28
C THR A 34 -27.45 -4.01 -3.34
N ALA A 35 -26.95 -4.51 -2.21
CA ALA A 35 -27.05 -5.92 -1.79
C ALA A 35 -26.11 -6.30 -0.63
N SER A 36 -26.61 -7.19 0.21
CA SER A 36 -25.97 -7.95 1.31
C SER A 36 -24.58 -8.56 1.00
N SER A 37 -23.46 -8.15 1.66
CA SER A 37 -22.15 -8.76 1.33
C SER A 37 -20.94 -8.62 2.31
N LYS A 38 -21.10 -8.37 3.62
CA LYS A 38 -19.97 -8.01 4.53
C LYS A 38 -18.66 -8.85 4.46
N LYS A 39 -18.70 -10.14 4.09
CA LYS A 39 -17.50 -10.99 3.98
C LYS A 39 -16.82 -10.91 2.60
N LEU A 40 -17.62 -10.85 1.53
CA LEU A 40 -17.16 -10.63 0.15
C LEU A 40 -16.52 -9.24 0.02
N ASP A 41 -17.09 -8.26 0.74
CA ASP A 41 -16.62 -6.88 0.73
C ASP A 41 -15.20 -6.74 1.33
N TYR A 42 -14.91 -7.38 2.46
CA TYR A 42 -13.58 -7.27 3.08
C TYR A 42 -12.45 -7.92 2.26
N GLU A 43 -12.70 -9.10 1.67
CA GLU A 43 -11.72 -9.75 0.79
C GLU A 43 -11.49 -8.90 -0.47
N GLN A 44 -12.55 -8.32 -1.03
CA GLN A 44 -12.45 -7.40 -2.16
C GLN A 44 -11.65 -6.14 -1.81
N LEU A 45 -11.88 -5.56 -0.64
CA LEU A 45 -11.10 -4.41 -0.15
C LEU A 45 -9.63 -4.77 0.01
N SER A 46 -9.33 -5.93 0.59
CA SER A 46 -7.95 -6.41 0.76
C SER A 46 -7.26 -6.63 -0.59
N TYR A 47 -7.98 -7.20 -1.56
CA TYR A 47 -7.50 -7.35 -2.94
C TYR A 47 -7.20 -5.99 -3.58
N ASN A 48 -8.11 -5.03 -3.45
CA ASN A 48 -7.93 -3.68 -4.00
C ASN A 48 -6.69 -3.00 -3.40
N VAL A 49 -6.46 -3.12 -2.09
CA VAL A 49 -5.26 -2.61 -1.42
C VAL A 49 -3.99 -3.23 -2.03
N CYS A 50 -3.95 -4.55 -2.17
CA CYS A 50 -2.79 -5.24 -2.78
C CYS A 50 -2.54 -4.77 -4.21
N TYR A 51 -3.62 -4.61 -5.00
CA TYR A 51 -3.54 -4.13 -6.38
C TYR A 51 -2.98 -2.71 -6.47
N PHE A 52 -3.46 -1.78 -5.65
CA PHE A 52 -2.96 -0.40 -5.64
C PHE A 52 -1.52 -0.30 -5.15
N LEU A 53 -1.12 -1.10 -4.16
CA LEU A 53 0.29 -1.20 -3.73
C LEU A 53 1.18 -1.67 -4.88
N LYS A 54 0.74 -2.70 -5.62
CA LYS A 54 1.45 -3.21 -6.80
C LYS A 54 1.59 -2.11 -7.87
N LEU A 55 0.52 -1.39 -8.18
CA LEU A 55 0.54 -0.29 -9.16
C LEU A 55 1.46 0.87 -8.73
N ALA A 56 1.36 1.31 -7.47
CA ALA A 56 2.20 2.38 -6.95
C ALA A 56 3.68 1.98 -7.02
N THR A 57 3.99 0.75 -6.60
CA THR A 57 5.35 0.20 -6.68
C THR A 57 5.84 0.12 -8.12
N TYR A 58 5.00 -0.34 -9.06
CA TYR A 58 5.33 -0.36 -10.48
C TYR A 58 5.75 1.04 -10.96
N GLN A 59 4.96 2.08 -10.65
CA GLN A 59 5.30 3.46 -11.02
C GLN A 59 6.62 3.93 -10.39
N ILE A 60 6.83 3.64 -9.11
CA ILE A 60 8.04 3.99 -8.36
C ILE A 60 9.29 3.35 -8.99
N THR A 61 9.20 2.08 -9.40
CA THR A 61 10.32 1.36 -10.05
C THR A 61 10.65 1.82 -11.46
N HIS A 62 9.82 2.67 -12.07
CA HIS A 62 10.11 3.30 -13.37
C HIS A 62 10.85 4.62 -13.23
N ILE A 63 11.16 5.06 -12.01
CA ILE A 63 11.96 6.25 -11.78
C ILE A 63 13.42 5.92 -12.03
N THR A 64 13.96 6.47 -13.12
CA THR A 64 15.34 6.27 -13.59
C THR A 64 16.23 7.48 -13.34
N THR A 65 15.67 8.57 -12.84
CA THR A 65 16.38 9.81 -12.50
C THR A 65 16.44 9.98 -10.99
N GLN A 66 17.53 10.57 -10.50
CA GLN A 66 17.67 10.84 -9.07
C GLN A 66 16.52 11.73 -8.58
N LEU A 67 15.95 11.35 -7.44
CA LEU A 67 14.82 12.04 -6.84
C LEU A 67 15.22 13.42 -6.33
N GLN A 68 14.36 14.40 -6.56
CA GLN A 68 14.48 15.72 -5.95
C GLN A 68 14.04 15.67 -4.48
N ASP A 69 14.51 16.62 -3.67
CA ASP A 69 14.27 16.62 -2.22
C ASP A 69 12.78 16.56 -1.84
N TYR A 70 11.91 17.22 -2.63
CA TYR A 70 10.47 17.17 -2.37
C TYR A 70 9.88 15.78 -2.68
N GLU A 71 10.36 15.08 -3.70
CA GLU A 71 9.93 13.73 -4.06
C GLU A 71 10.39 12.72 -3.01
N LYS A 72 11.64 12.86 -2.54
CA LYS A 72 12.17 12.09 -1.41
C LYS A 72 11.30 12.25 -0.17
N LYS A 73 10.89 13.48 0.14
CA LYS A 73 9.97 13.74 1.26
C LYS A 73 8.61 13.06 1.07
N GLU A 74 8.00 13.17 -0.11
CA GLU A 74 6.71 12.50 -0.40
C GLU A 74 6.81 10.97 -0.28
N PHE A 75 7.90 10.39 -0.76
CA PHE A 75 8.15 8.95 -0.63
C PHE A 75 8.49 8.53 0.79
N GLN A 76 9.18 9.37 1.56
CA GLN A 76 9.40 9.11 2.98
C GLN A 76 8.08 9.11 3.77
N ASP A 77 7.17 10.03 3.48
CA ASP A 77 5.83 10.07 4.07
C ASP A 77 5.01 8.83 3.69
N PHE A 78 5.12 8.39 2.43
CA PHE A 78 4.49 7.14 1.99
C PHE A 78 5.09 5.91 2.70
N LEU A 79 6.41 5.83 2.84
CA LEU A 79 7.07 4.75 3.56
C LEU A 79 6.62 4.68 5.03
N ASN A 80 6.49 5.83 5.70
CA ASN A 80 5.99 5.90 7.07
C ASN A 80 4.56 5.35 7.17
N THR A 81 3.72 5.67 6.19
CA THR A 81 2.35 5.15 6.09
C THR A 81 2.33 3.63 5.91
N LEU A 82 3.19 3.09 5.03
CA LEU A 82 3.33 1.65 4.82
C LEU A 82 3.80 0.94 6.11
N LYS A 83 4.72 1.53 6.87
CA LYS A 83 5.20 0.98 8.16
C LYS A 83 4.07 0.88 9.19
N GLN A 84 3.22 1.89 9.28
CA GLN A 84 2.04 1.86 10.16
C GLN A 84 1.04 0.79 9.71
N ALA A 85 0.68 0.76 8.42
CA ALA A 85 -0.23 -0.23 7.87
C ALA A 85 0.28 -1.67 8.07
N LYS A 86 1.59 -1.88 7.92
CA LYS A 86 2.25 -3.17 8.15
C LYS A 86 2.05 -3.67 9.59
N ALA A 87 2.20 -2.77 10.57
CA ALA A 87 1.97 -3.11 11.97
C ALA A 87 0.51 -3.49 12.25
N VAL A 88 -0.45 -2.79 11.63
CA VAL A 88 -1.88 -3.11 11.72
C VAL A 88 -2.19 -4.46 11.08
N ALA A 89 -1.71 -4.71 9.86
CA ALA A 89 -1.92 -5.97 9.16
C ALA A 89 -1.34 -7.16 9.95
N LYS A 90 -0.15 -7.01 10.55
CA LYS A 90 0.45 -8.03 11.42
C LYS A 90 -0.44 -8.38 12.63
N LYS A 91 -1.02 -7.38 13.30
CA LYS A 91 -1.97 -7.60 14.41
C LYS A 91 -3.25 -8.30 13.94
N ARG A 92 -3.74 -7.97 12.74
CA ARG A 92 -4.92 -8.62 12.15
C ARG A 92 -4.67 -10.09 11.82
N ILE A 93 -3.51 -10.42 11.27
CA ILE A 93 -3.11 -11.82 11.03
C ILE A 93 -3.09 -12.60 12.34
N GLN A 94 -2.52 -12.04 13.41
CA GLN A 94 -2.51 -12.69 14.72
C GLN A 94 -3.91 -12.93 15.27
N LYS A 95 -4.86 -12.01 15.00
CA LYS A 95 -6.23 -12.09 15.51
C LYS A 95 -7.13 -13.02 14.69
N ASN A 96 -7.10 -12.91 13.37
CA ASN A 96 -8.06 -13.56 12.47
C ASN A 96 -7.43 -14.64 11.59
N ASN A 97 -6.12 -14.56 11.36
CA ASN A 97 -5.33 -15.45 10.50
C ASN A 97 -5.93 -15.69 9.10
N LEU A 98 -6.53 -14.66 8.50
CA LEU A 98 -7.10 -14.74 7.17
C LEU A 98 -6.02 -14.60 6.09
N GLU A 99 -6.20 -15.29 4.97
CA GLU A 99 -5.24 -15.23 3.85
C GLU A 99 -5.19 -13.84 3.21
N CYS A 100 -6.33 -13.14 3.15
CA CYS A 100 -6.39 -11.77 2.66
C CYS A 100 -5.59 -10.79 3.55
N ASP A 101 -5.58 -10.98 4.88
CA ASP A 101 -4.76 -10.19 5.81
C ASP A 101 -3.26 -10.43 5.56
N LYS A 102 -2.87 -11.69 5.28
CA LYS A 102 -1.48 -12.04 4.92
C LYS A 102 -1.07 -11.42 3.60
N ASN A 103 -1.93 -11.47 2.58
CA ASN A 103 -1.64 -10.88 1.28
C ASN A 103 -1.40 -9.37 1.36
N VAL A 104 -2.21 -8.66 2.15
CA VAL A 104 -2.02 -7.24 2.43
C VAL A 104 -0.68 -7.02 3.13
N TYR A 105 -0.37 -7.81 4.16
CA TYR A 105 0.90 -7.70 4.88
C TYR A 105 2.13 -7.91 3.99
N TYR A 106 2.12 -8.95 3.15
CA TYR A 106 3.21 -9.23 2.21
C TYR A 106 3.33 -8.15 1.14
N SER A 107 2.21 -7.63 0.62
CA SER A 107 2.23 -6.50 -0.31
C SER A 107 2.85 -5.25 0.33
N LEU A 108 2.52 -4.97 1.60
CA LEU A 108 3.10 -3.85 2.36
C LEU A 108 4.60 -4.02 2.61
N LEU A 109 5.05 -5.24 2.89
CA LEU A 109 6.48 -5.57 3.03
C LEU A 109 7.24 -5.31 1.72
N ALA A 110 6.72 -5.84 0.60
CA ALA A 110 7.32 -5.65 -0.72
C ALA A 110 7.40 -4.16 -1.10
N SER A 111 6.29 -3.43 -0.99
CA SER A 111 6.27 -1.98 -1.29
C SER A 111 7.23 -1.20 -0.40
N SER A 112 7.28 -1.51 0.90
CA SER A 112 8.17 -0.82 1.84
C SER A 112 9.63 -1.02 1.46
N HIS A 113 10.02 -2.26 1.16
CA HIS A 113 11.40 -2.59 0.81
C HIS A 113 11.83 -1.91 -0.49
N ILE A 114 10.98 -1.93 -1.51
CA ILE A 114 11.26 -1.29 -2.81
C ILE A 114 11.40 0.23 -2.64
N LEU A 115 10.55 0.83 -1.80
CA LEU A 115 10.60 2.26 -1.52
C LEU A 115 11.83 2.65 -0.70
N GLU A 116 12.22 1.83 0.29
CA GLU A 116 13.46 2.00 1.06
C GLU A 116 14.68 1.96 0.15
N ALA A 117 14.74 1.01 -0.78
CA ALA A 117 15.83 0.92 -1.74
C ALA A 117 15.86 2.12 -2.71
N LEU A 118 14.70 2.66 -3.12
CA LEU A 118 14.67 3.86 -3.97
C LEU A 118 15.11 5.12 -3.23
N LEU A 119 14.81 5.21 -1.93
CA LEU A 119 15.18 6.34 -1.07
C LEU A 119 16.65 6.30 -0.61
N ASP A 120 17.32 5.16 -0.78
CA ASP A 120 18.74 5.01 -0.51
C ASP A 120 19.57 5.60 -1.67
N ASP A 121 20.22 6.74 -1.40
CA ASP A 121 21.05 7.45 -2.37
C ASP A 121 22.24 6.62 -2.86
N GLU A 122 22.85 5.80 -2.00
CA GLU A 122 23.97 4.93 -2.37
C GLU A 122 23.48 3.82 -3.30
N PHE A 123 22.39 3.16 -2.94
CA PHE A 123 21.75 2.16 -3.79
C PHE A 123 21.40 2.75 -5.16
N PHE A 124 20.70 3.90 -5.19
CA PHE A 124 20.28 4.53 -6.43
C PHE A 124 21.46 4.92 -7.33
N ALA A 125 22.54 5.46 -6.75
CA ALA A 125 23.74 5.81 -7.50
C ALA A 125 24.43 4.60 -8.13
N LEU A 126 24.39 3.43 -7.46
CA LEU A 126 25.00 2.19 -7.95
C LEU A 126 24.13 1.48 -8.99
N THR A 127 22.81 1.47 -8.82
CA THR A 127 21.90 0.63 -9.63
C THR A 127 21.12 1.41 -10.68
N GLY A 128 21.03 2.74 -10.55
CA GLY A 128 20.15 3.59 -11.34
C GLY A 128 18.66 3.42 -10.99
N GLY A 129 18.36 2.94 -9.78
CA GLY A 129 17.00 2.68 -9.30
C GLY A 129 16.69 1.22 -9.03
N TYR A 130 15.41 0.90 -8.79
CA TYR A 130 14.98 -0.44 -8.40
C TYR A 130 14.08 -1.08 -9.47
N LYS A 131 14.29 -2.36 -9.80
CA LYS A 131 13.44 -3.11 -10.74
C LYS A 131 12.38 -3.92 -10.00
N MET A 132 11.12 -3.79 -10.41
CA MET A 132 10.02 -4.50 -9.78
C MET A 132 10.17 -6.04 -9.89
N PRO A 133 9.98 -6.80 -8.79
CA PRO A 133 9.90 -8.26 -8.85
C PRO A 133 8.69 -8.72 -9.66
N GLN A 134 8.87 -9.75 -10.51
CA GLN A 134 7.77 -10.33 -11.29
C GLN A 134 6.69 -10.93 -10.38
N ASP A 135 7.11 -11.66 -9.34
CA ASP A 135 6.22 -12.14 -8.27
C ASP A 135 6.30 -11.19 -7.05
N PHE A 136 5.56 -10.10 -7.12
CA PHE A 136 5.52 -9.07 -6.07
C PHE A 136 5.06 -9.63 -4.71
N LEU A 137 4.06 -10.51 -4.72
CA LEU A 137 3.51 -11.09 -3.49
C LEU A 137 4.49 -12.12 -2.90
N GLY A 138 5.03 -13.02 -3.73
CA GLY A 138 6.05 -13.97 -3.32
C GLY A 138 7.32 -13.30 -2.80
N PHE A 139 7.72 -12.18 -3.43
CA PHE A 139 8.81 -11.34 -2.93
C PHE A 139 8.51 -10.82 -1.51
N GLY A 140 7.33 -10.24 -1.29
CA GLY A 140 6.90 -9.77 0.03
C GLY A 140 6.85 -10.87 1.09
N LYS A 141 6.42 -12.08 0.70
CA LYS A 141 6.43 -13.27 1.57
C LYS A 141 7.85 -13.69 1.96
N GLY A 142 8.82 -13.57 1.05
CA GLY A 142 10.23 -13.85 1.33
C GLY A 142 10.88 -12.87 2.31
N LEU A 143 10.27 -11.70 2.54
CA LEU A 143 10.73 -10.68 3.50
C LEU A 143 10.10 -10.82 4.89
N ALA A 144 9.12 -11.72 5.07
CA ALA A 144 8.27 -11.79 6.25
C ALA A 144 8.85 -12.61 7.41
#